data_AF-A0A1F7YFV6-F1
#
_entry.id   AF-A0A1F7YFV6-F1
#
_cell.length_a   1.000
_cell.length_b   1.000
_cell.length_c   1.000
_cell.angle_alpha   90.00
_cell.angle_beta   90.00
_cell.angle_gamma   90.00
#
_symmetry.space_group_name_H-M   'P 1'
#
loop_
_entity.id
_entity.type
_entity.pdbx_description
1 polymer ?
#
loop_
_entity_poly.entity_id
_entity_poly.type
_entity_poly.pdbx_seq_one_letter_code
_entity_poly.pdbx_strand_id
1 'polypeptide(L)' 'MNLLADFNFSVWLVIKIAVIFGLIIYNIFAFIVMKQVNLMTETLELDFEGPIKFVAVFHFIFALFVLGYSFLM' A
#
# COMPACT_ATOMS: atom_id res chain seq x y z
N MET A 1 36.11 10.25 -9.18
CA MET A 1 35.08 9.34 -8.64
C MET A 1 35.35 9.15 -7.17
N ASN A 2 34.35 9.44 -6.34
CA ASN A 2 34.44 9.19 -4.90
C ASN A 2 33.75 7.85 -4.65
N LEU A 3 34.54 6.78 -4.51
CA LEU A 3 34.05 5.39 -4.37
C LEU A 3 32.97 5.23 -3.29
N LEU A 4 33.02 6.04 -2.24
CA LEU A 4 32.03 6.06 -1.17
C LEU A 4 30.68 6.66 -1.62
N ALA A 5 30.69 7.65 -2.52
CA ALA A 5 29.47 8.25 -3.06
C ALA A 5 28.76 7.31 -4.04
N ASP A 6 29.53 6.63 -4.89
CA ASP A 6 28.99 5.70 -5.90
C ASP A 6 28.36 4.45 -5.24
N PHE A 7 28.97 3.93 -4.17
CA PHE A 7 28.42 2.81 -3.39
C PHE A 7 27.12 3.19 -2.66
N ASN A 8 27.08 4.37 -2.02
CA ASN A 8 25.88 4.84 -1.34
C ASN A 8 24.70 5.00 -2.33
N PHE A 9 24.94 5.58 -3.50
CA PHE A 9 23.90 5.75 -4.52
C PHE A 9 23.30 4.41 -4.97
N SER A 10 24.13 3.39 -5.16
CA SER A 10 23.69 2.04 -5.55
C SER A 10 22.80 1.39 -4.48
N VAL A 11 23.17 1.49 -3.21
CA VAL A 11 22.40 0.91 -2.10
C VAL A 11 21.01 1.56 -1.97
N TRP A 12 20.95 2.89 -2.02
CA TRP A 12 19.66 3.60 -1.93
C TRP A 12 18.73 3.30 -3.10
N LEU A 13 19.27 3.14 -4.31
CA LEU A 13 18.48 2.74 -5.49
C LEU A 13 17.87 1.34 -5.32
N VAL A 14 18.65 0.37 -4.83
CA VAL A 14 18.17 -1.00 -4.58
C VAL A 14 17.07 -1.01 -3.52
N ILE A 15 17.25 -0.26 -2.43
CA ILE A 15 16.22 -0.13 -1.37
C ILE A 15 14.93 0.46 -1.94
N LYS A 16 15.03 1.52 -2.75
CA LYS A 16 13.86 2.15 -3.38
C LYS A 16 13.07 1.17 -4.25
N ILE A 17 13.77 0.40 -5.09
CA ILE A 17 13.13 -0.63 -5.92
C ILE A 17 12.42 -1.69 -5.06
N ALA A 18 13.08 -2.15 -4.00
CA ALA A 18 12.50 -3.14 -3.08
C ALA A 18 11.25 -2.61 -2.37
N VAL A 19 11.25 -1.34 -1.93
CA VAL A 19 10.09 -0.69 -1.30
C VAL A 19 8.92 -0.57 -2.27
N ILE A 20 9.17 -0.10 -3.50
CA ILE A 20 8.13 0.00 -4.54
C ILE A 20 7.51 -1.38 -4.82
N PHE A 21 8.35 -2.41 -4.97
CA PHE A 21 7.88 -3.78 -5.17
C PHE A 21 7.01 -4.27 -4.01
N GLY A 22 7.44 -4.04 -2.77
CA GLY A 22 6.65 -4.36 -1.57
C GLY A 22 5.30 -3.62 -1.53
N LEU A 23 5.28 -2.35 -1.91
CA LEU A 23 4.05 -1.53 -1.97
C LEU A 23 3.08 -2.00 -3.05
N ILE A 24 3.57 -2.52 -4.18
CA ILE A 24 2.72 -3.13 -5.21
C ILE A 24 1.99 -4.35 -4.62
N ILE A 25 2.74 -5.25 -3.97
CA ILE A 25 2.15 -6.43 -3.32
C ILE A 25 1.15 -6.01 -2.24
N TYR A 26 1.52 -5.04 -1.40
CA TYR A 26 0.65 -4.51 -0.36
C TYR A 26 -0.68 -3.99 -0.93
N ASN A 27 -0.65 -3.27 -2.05
CA ASN A 27 -1.87 -2.77 -2.69
C ASN A 27 -2.77 -3.89 -3.22
N ILE A 28 -2.21 -4.99 -3.71
CA ILE A 28 -3.00 -6.18 -4.09
C ILE A 28 -3.74 -6.72 -2.86
N PHE A 29 -3.06 -6.85 -1.72
CA PHE A 29 -3.69 -7.29 -0.48
C PHE A 29 -4.72 -6.29 0.05
N ALA A 30 -4.44 -4.99 -0.02
CA ALA A 30 -5.39 -3.96 0.40
C ALA A 30 -6.68 -4.00 -0.45
N PHE A 31 -6.57 -4.27 -1.76
CA PHE A 31 -7.71 -4.51 -2.62
C PHE A 31 -8.50 -5.75 -2.21
N ILE A 32 -7.82 -6.87 -1.95
CA ILE A 32 -8.44 -8.11 -1.47
C ILE A 32 -9.18 -7.85 -0.16
N VAL A 33 -8.56 -7.17 0.81
CA VAL A 33 -9.17 -6.82 2.10
C VAL A 33 -10.43 -5.98 1.90
N MET A 34 -10.39 -4.97 1.03
CA MET A 34 -11.58 -4.17 0.71
C MET A 34 -12.72 -5.02 0.13
N LYS A 35 -12.42 -6.00 -0.72
CA LYS A 35 -13.42 -6.97 -1.20
C LYS A 35 -13.96 -7.84 -0.07
N GLN A 36 -13.08 -8.32 0.82
CA GLN A 36 -13.49 -9.16 1.95
C GLN A 36 -14.34 -8.41 2.96
N VAL A 37 -14.03 -7.14 3.23
CA VAL A 37 -14.86 -6.29 4.10
C VAL A 37 -16.27 -6.20 3.54
N ASN A 38 -16.44 -5.96 2.24
CA ASN A 38 -17.76 -5.92 1.62
C ASN A 38 -18.51 -7.26 1.76
N LEU A 39 -17.87 -8.40 1.45
CA LEU A 39 -18.49 -9.72 1.58
C LEU A 39 -18.87 -10.07 3.03
N MET A 40 -18.00 -9.77 3.99
CA MET A 40 -18.24 -10.07 5.40
C MET A 40 -19.39 -9.23 5.98
N THR A 41 -19.46 -7.95 5.61
CA THR A 41 -20.54 -7.06 6.04
C THR A 41 -21.90 -7.41 5.43
N GLU A 42 -21.96 -8.22 4.36
CA GLU A 42 -23.24 -8.75 3.85
C GLU A 42 -23.74 -9.96 4.67
N THR A 43 -22.85 -10.60 5.43
CA THR A 43 -23.17 -11.81 6.22
C THR A 43 -23.44 -11.49 7.68
N LEU A 44 -22.71 -10.52 8.25
CA LEU A 44 -22.83 -10.12 9.64
C LEU A 44 -23.63 -8.83 9.71
N GLU A 45 -24.84 -8.89 10.27
CA GLU A 45 -25.60 -7.70 10.64
C GLU A 45 -24.92 -7.05 11.86
N LEU A 46 -24.10 -6.05 11.59
CA LEU A 46 -23.40 -5.28 12.62
C LEU A 46 -23.80 -3.81 12.47
N ASP A 47 -24.08 -3.12 13.58
CA ASP A 47 -24.40 -1.68 13.57
C ASP A 47 -23.27 -0.79 13.01
N PHE A 48 -22.09 -1.35 12.73
CA PHE A 48 -20.86 -0.65 12.31
C PHE A 48 -20.41 -0.93 10.86
N GLU A 49 -21.23 -1.55 10.01
CA GLU A 49 -20.86 -1.84 8.62
C GLU A 49 -20.42 -0.61 7.81
N GLY A 50 -21.16 0.50 7.93
CA GLY A 50 -20.88 1.74 7.21
C GLY A 50 -19.48 2.30 7.51
N PRO A 51 -19.14 2.56 8.78
CA PRO A 51 -17.79 2.97 9.18
C PRO A 51 -16.68 2.02 8.73
N ILE A 52 -16.90 0.70 8.84
CA ILE A 52 -15.88 -0.30 8.45
C ILE A 52 -15.64 -0.27 6.94
N LYS A 53 -16.70 -0.19 6.12
CA LYS A 53 -16.60 -0.03 4.66
C LYS A 53 -15.86 1.26 4.29
N PHE A 54 -16.17 2.36 4.97
CA PHE A 54 -15.49 3.64 4.74
C PHE A 54 -13.99 3.54 5.02
N VAL A 55 -13.59 2.97 6.17
CA VAL A 55 -12.18 2.79 6.53
C VAL A 55 -11.46 1.90 5.52
N ALA A 56 -12.10 0.81 5.06
CA ALA A 56 -11.49 -0.09 4.08
C ALA A 56 -11.23 0.61 2.73
N VAL A 57 -12.21 1.37 2.23
CA VAL A 57 -12.06 2.14 0.97
C VAL A 57 -11.02 3.25 1.13
N PHE A 58 -11.08 4.01 2.22
CA PHE A 58 -10.13 5.09 2.48
C PHE A 58 -8.69 4.56 2.61
N HIS A 59 -8.51 3.46 3.34
CA HIS A 59 -7.20 2.81 3.47
C HIS A 59 -6.64 2.36 2.12
N PHE A 60 -7.47 1.77 1.25
CA PHE A 60 -7.04 1.37 -0.09
C PHE A 60 -6.65 2.57 -0.96
N ILE A 61 -7.44 3.65 -0.95
CA ILE A 61 -7.09 4.89 -1.66
C ILE A 61 -5.77 5.46 -1.14
N PHE A 62 -5.57 5.48 0.18
CA PHE A 62 -4.32 5.94 0.78
C PHE A 62 -3.12 5.06 0.39
N ALA A 63 -3.29 3.74 0.34
CA ALA A 63 -2.25 2.82 -0.12
C ALA A 63 -1.83 3.06 -1.58
N LEU A 64 -2.80 3.37 -2.46
CA LEU A 64 -2.54 3.76 -3.84
C LEU A 64 -1.79 5.09 -3.92
N PHE A 65 -2.17 6.07 -3.09
CA PHE A 65 -1.46 7.35 -2.99
C PHE A 65 -0.01 7.15 -2.55
N VAL A 66 0.25 6.34 -1.53
CA VAL A 66 1.61 6.04 -1.05
C VAL A 66 2.44 5.36 -2.13
N LEU A 67 1.87 4.40 -2.88
CA LEU A 67 2.54 3.79 -4.02
C LEU A 67 2.88 4.83 -5.10
N GLY A 68 1.92 5.65 -5.51
CA GLY A 68 2.16 6.73 -6.48
C GLY A 68 3.24 7.72 -6.02
N TYR A 69 3.19 8.12 -4.76
CA TYR A 69 4.15 9.04 -4.16
C TYR A 69 5.58 8.46 -4.11
N SER A 70 5.72 7.15 -3.88
CA SER A 70 7.02 6.46 -3.87
C SER A 70 7.75 6.48 -5.23
N PHE A 71 7.07 6.79 -6.33
CA PHE A 71 7.74 7.00 -7.63
C PHE A 71 8.30 8.42 -7.75
N LEU A 72 7.68 9.40 -7.10
CA LEU A 72 8.07 10.81 -7.17
C LEU A 72 9.27 11.14 -6.28
N MET A 73 9.34 10.53 -5.09
CA MET A 73 10.48 10.63 -4.16
C MET A 73 11.46 9.50 -4.40
#